data_AF-A0A8J8FIM5-F1
#
_entry.id   AF-A0A8J8FIM5-F1
#
_cell.length_a   1.000
_cell.length_b   1.000
_cell.length_c   1.000
_cell.angle_alpha   90.00
_cell.angle_beta   90.00
_cell.angle_gamma   90.00
#
_symmetry.space_group_name_H-M   'P 1'
#
loop_
_entity.id
_entity.type
_entity.pdbx_description
1 polymer ?
#
loop_
_entity_poly.entity_id
_entity_poly.type
_entity_poly.pdbx_seq_one_letter_code
_entity_poly.pdbx_strand_id
1 'polypeptide(L)' 'MNEMMNSGIELMFIGMAIVFAFLALLIVMVNFMTAVIQRFFPETPIAITPSSASTSHTDANVIAAISAAVHQYRNKHK' A
#
# COMPACT_ATOMS: atom_id res chain seq x y z
N MET A 1 -33.43 21.26 39.16
CA MET A 1 -32.88 21.41 37.78
C MET A 1 -31.41 21.04 37.71
N ASN A 2 -30.55 21.50 38.63
CA ASN A 2 -29.12 21.17 38.62
C ASN A 2 -28.82 19.66 38.77
N GLU A 3 -29.57 18.94 39.61
CA GLU A 3 -29.37 17.50 39.81
C GLU A 3 -29.71 16.66 38.57
N MET A 4 -30.84 16.94 37.91
CA MET A 4 -31.26 16.23 36.70
C MET A 4 -30.26 16.42 35.55
N MET A 5 -29.70 17.63 35.43
CA MET A 5 -28.66 17.92 34.44
C MET A 5 -27.36 17.16 34.76
N ASN A 6 -26.96 17.10 36.03
CA ASN A 6 -25.77 16.38 36.46
C ASN A 6 -25.89 14.86 36.20
N SER A 7 -27.04 14.26 36.54
CA SER A 7 -27.32 12.85 36.24
C SER A 7 -27.34 12.55 34.74
N GLY A 8 -27.85 13.47 33.92
CA GLY A 8 -27.84 13.33 32.46
C GLY A 8 -26.42 13.35 31.86
N ILE A 9 -25.56 14.22 32.37
CA ILE A 9 -24.15 14.29 31.95
C ILE A 9 -23.39 13.02 32.39
N GLU A 10 -23.61 12.54 33.62
CA GLU A 10 -23.02 11.31 34.12
C GLU A 10 -23.42 10.10 33.27
N LEU A 11 -24.70 10.00 32.90
CA LEU A 11 -25.19 8.95 32.02
C LEU A 11 -24.62 9.05 30.59
N MET A 12 -24.43 10.26 30.07
CA MET A 12 -23.77 10.45 28.77
C MET A 12 -22.32 9.95 28.80
N PHE A 13 -21.56 10.29 29.86
CA PHE A 13 -20.19 9.81 30.02
C PHE A 13 -20.12 8.29 30.16
N ILE A 14 -21.00 7.68 30.97
CA ILE A 14 -21.02 6.22 31.13
C ILE A 14 -21.35 5.52 29.80
N GLY A 15 -22.33 6.02 29.07
CA GLY A 15 -22.73 5.47 27.77
C GLY A 15 -21.60 5.58 26.75
N MET A 16 -20.97 6.76 26.67
CA MET A 16 -19.82 6.99 25.79
C MET A 16 -18.63 6.10 26.15
N ALA A 17 -18.35 5.91 27.44
CA ALA A 17 -17.25 5.05 27.90
C ALA A 17 -17.49 3.58 27.53
N ILE A 18 -18.72 3.07 27.68
CA ILE A 18 -19.07 1.69 27.33
C ILE A 18 -18.93 1.47 25.82
N VAL A 19 -19.44 2.40 25.00
CA VAL A 19 -19.30 2.33 23.55
C VAL A 19 -17.82 2.35 23.15
N PHE A 20 -17.04 3.26 23.73
CA PHE A 20 -15.60 3.34 23.46
C PHE A 20 -14.87 2.06 23.85
N ALA A 21 -15.15 1.50 25.03
CA ALA A 21 -14.57 0.25 25.50
C ALA A 21 -14.94 -0.92 24.56
N PHE A 22 -16.18 -0.98 24.10
CA PHE A 22 -16.64 -2.00 23.16
C PHE A 22 -15.92 -1.88 21.80
N LEU A 23 -15.81 -0.67 21.25
CA LEU A 23 -15.07 -0.43 20.01
C LEU A 23 -13.58 -0.77 20.16
N ALA A 24 -12.95 -0.38 21.28
CA ALA A 24 -11.57 -0.71 21.57
C ALA A 24 -11.38 -2.25 21.61
N LEU A 25 -12.29 -2.98 22.25
CA LEU A 25 -12.27 -4.43 22.29
C LEU A 25 -12.42 -5.04 20.88
N LEU A 26 -13.32 -4.51 20.04
CA LEU A 26 -13.44 -4.95 18.65
C LEU A 26 -12.17 -4.70 17.85
N ILE A 27 -11.54 -3.53 18.01
CA ILE A 27 -10.26 -3.21 17.34
C ILE A 27 -9.19 -4.20 17.77
N VAL A 28 -9.08 -4.52 19.07
CA VAL A 28 -8.14 -5.53 19.57
C VAL A 28 -8.43 -6.90 18.94
N MET A 29 -9.69 -7.31 18.85
CA MET A 29 -10.09 -8.58 18.24
C MET A 29 -9.70 -8.65 16.76
N VAL A 30 -9.94 -7.57 16.00
CA VAL A 30 -9.55 -7.48 14.59
C VAL A 30 -8.04 -7.53 14.43
N ASN A 31 -7.29 -6.80 15.26
CA ASN A 31 -5.83 -6.85 15.24
C ASN A 31 -5.29 -8.23 15.59
N PHE A 32 -5.90 -8.89 16.57
CA PHE A 32 -5.56 -10.27 16.93
C PHE A 32 -5.79 -11.21 15.75
N MET A 33 -6.94 -11.11 15.09
CA MET A 33 -7.24 -11.89 13.88
C MET A 33 -6.21 -11.61 12.78
N THR A 34 -5.86 -10.35 12.53
CA THR A 34 -4.82 -9.96 11.57
C THR A 34 -3.46 -10.57 11.92
N ALA A 35 -3.05 -10.51 13.20
CA ALA A 35 -1.78 -11.07 13.66
C ALA A 35 -1.72 -12.60 13.52
N VAL A 36 -2.84 -13.28 13.83
CA VAL A 36 -2.98 -14.73 13.63
C VAL A 36 -2.87 -15.07 12.14
N ILE A 37 -3.59 -14.36 11.27
CA ILE A 37 -3.54 -14.59 9.83
C ILE A 37 -2.12 -14.39 9.30
N GLN A 38 -1.46 -13.27 9.61
CA GLN A 38 -0.08 -13.01 9.18
C GLN A 38 0.92 -14.06 9.67
N ARG A 39 0.70 -14.64 10.87
CA ARG A 39 1.59 -15.63 11.45
C ARG A 39 1.40 -17.03 10.88
N PHE A 40 0.16 -17.45 10.61
CA PHE A 40 -0.15 -18.80 10.11
C PHE A 40 -0.24 -18.87 8.59
N PHE A 41 -0.63 -17.78 7.94
CA PHE A 41 -0.72 -17.62 6.49
C PHE A 41 0.02 -16.34 6.09
N PRO A 42 1.37 -16.32 6.19
CA PRO A 42 2.14 -15.20 5.72
C PRO A 42 1.88 -15.02 4.22
N GLU A 43 1.15 -13.97 3.88
CA GLU A 43 1.00 -13.53 2.50
C GLU A 43 2.39 -13.07 2.05
N THR A 44 3.03 -13.84 1.18
CA THR A 44 4.28 -13.40 0.55
C THR A 44 3.98 -12.07 -0.13
N PRO A 45 4.62 -10.97 0.28
CA PRO A 45 4.42 -9.70 -0.38
C PRO A 45 4.67 -9.94 -1.86
N ILE A 46 3.63 -9.78 -2.68
CA ILE A 46 3.84 -9.66 -4.11
C ILE A 46 4.72 -8.44 -4.19
N ALA A 47 6.00 -8.65 -4.50
CA ALA A 47 6.89 -7.56 -4.79
C ALA A 47 6.20 -6.84 -5.94
N ILE A 48 5.58 -5.70 -5.63
CA ILE A 48 5.39 -4.66 -6.61
C ILE A 48 6.82 -4.22 -6.88
N THR A 49 7.54 -5.03 -7.68
CA THR A 49 8.58 -4.49 -8.52
C THR A 49 7.91 -3.29 -9.13
N PRO A 50 8.44 -2.07 -8.97
CA PRO A 50 8.03 -1.01 -9.87
C PRO A 50 8.11 -1.68 -11.23
N SER A 51 6.96 -1.88 -11.89
CA SER A 51 6.97 -2.24 -13.31
C SER A 51 7.93 -1.21 -13.83
N SER A 52 9.11 -1.66 -14.25
CA SER A 52 10.11 -0.76 -14.75
C SER A 52 9.30 -0.03 -15.80
N ALA A 53 8.93 1.23 -15.49
CA ALA A 53 8.75 2.18 -16.55
C ALA A 53 10.03 1.94 -17.30
N SER A 54 9.90 1.33 -18.47
CA SER A 54 10.96 1.21 -19.42
C SER A 54 11.28 2.66 -19.71
N THR A 55 12.04 3.28 -18.81
CA THR A 55 12.92 4.37 -19.10
C THR A 55 13.61 3.82 -20.29
N SER A 56 13.27 4.42 -21.41
CA SER A 56 13.84 4.30 -22.72
C SER A 56 15.34 4.52 -22.59
N HIS A 57 16.01 3.57 -21.96
CA HIS A 57 17.40 3.26 -22.17
C HIS A 57 17.39 2.88 -23.64
N THR A 58 17.75 3.85 -24.47
CA THR A 58 18.10 3.58 -25.84
C THR A 58 19.13 2.47 -25.78
N ASP A 59 18.67 1.24 -26.00
CA ASP A 59 19.47 0.04 -25.82
C ASP A 59 20.73 0.25 -26.65
N ALA A 60 21.90 0.18 -26.02
CA ALA A 60 23.16 0.34 -26.72
C ALA A 60 23.25 -0.60 -27.93
N ASN A 61 22.56 -1.74 -27.84
CA ASN A 61 22.37 -2.70 -28.93
C ASN A 61 21.56 -2.14 -30.12
N VAL A 62 20.50 -1.37 -29.86
CA VAL A 62 19.69 -0.70 -30.90
C VAL A 62 20.52 0.41 -31.57
N ILE A 63 21.27 1.19 -30.81
CA ILE A 63 22.18 2.21 -31.35
C ILE A 63 23.27 1.56 -32.23
N ALA A 64 23.84 0.44 -31.78
CA ALA A 64 24.84 -0.33 -32.53
C ALA A 64 24.28 -0.95 -33.81
N ALA A 65 23.05 -1.45 -33.79
CA ALA A 65 22.39 -1.98 -34.98
C ALA A 65 22.10 -0.88 -36.01
N ILE A 66 21.61 0.29 -35.56
CA ILE A 66 21.35 1.43 -36.45
C ILE A 66 22.66 1.97 -37.04
N SER A 67 23.73 2.09 -36.24
CA SER A 67 25.02 2.57 -36.74
C SER A 67 25.61 1.61 -37.78
N ALA A 68 25.57 0.30 -37.54
CA ALA A 68 26.00 -0.71 -38.50
C ALA A 68 25.22 -0.62 -39.82
N ALA A 69 23.90 -0.44 -39.76
CA ALA A 69 23.06 -0.28 -40.94
C ALA A 69 23.42 0.97 -41.76
N VAL A 70 23.65 2.12 -41.11
CA VAL A 70 24.04 3.37 -41.77
C VAL A 70 25.44 3.24 -42.41
N HIS A 71 26.39 2.62 -41.70
CA HIS A 71 27.71 2.35 -42.25
C HIS A 71 27.66 1.46 -43.48
N GLN A 72 26.87 0.38 -43.44
CA GLN A 72 26.68 -0.52 -44.59
C GLN A 72 26.04 0.21 -45.79
N TYR A 73 25.02 1.05 -45.55
CA TYR A 73 24.38 1.83 -46.60
C TYR A 73 25.37 2.79 -47.29
N ARG A 74 26.14 3.55 -46.50
CA ARG A 74 27.16 4.48 -47.03
C ARG A 74 28.27 3.79 -47.81
N ASN A 75 28.66 2.59 -47.39
CA ASN A 75 29.71 1.83 -48.08
C ASN A 75 29.20 1.16 -49.36
N LYS A 76 27.89 0.90 -49.45
CA LYS A 76 27.24 0.31 -50.64
C LYS A 76 26.80 1.34 -51.67
N HIS A 77 26.57 2.59 -51.28
CA HIS A 77 26.17 3.70 -52.15
C HIS A 77 27.31 4.70 -52.41
N LYS A 78 28.55 4.20 -52.39
CA LYS A 78 29.76 4.89 -52.84
C LYS A 78 30.28 4.16 -54.07
#